data_AF-A0A0P0C8J2-F1
#
_entry.id   AF-A0A0P0C8J2-F1
#
_cell.length_a   1.000
_cell.length_b   1.000
_cell.length_c   1.000
_cell.angle_alpha   90.00
_cell.angle_beta   90.00
_cell.angle_gamma   90.00
#
_symmetry.space_group_name_H-M   'P 1'
#
loop_
_entity.id
_entity.type
_entity.pdbx_description
1 polymer ?
#
loop_
_entity_poly.entity_id
_entity_poly.type
_entity_poly.pdbx_seq_one_letter_code
_entity_poly.pdbx_strand_id
1 'polypeptide(L)'
;MKEYIHKGKCIWCLKEKTEVSFNNEPHTISRKLGSTMIGVDICDACNSYFGTSTKDKFKEFVMSPELAFKEIFNIIKFLFKQNKNENSYKELKSRYFNYHHSRLTIQIKKSFEIQPRFLRNFTRQFKRGVYEVFLQEYHRCTKNGLDTKFNTVRNFARFGIGDLPLYFLKNNGIYFVEENFNNPSLAFTEQSLTHINECGFYQMLFLGHVFFLEVTPRAIFTRDKYLFDEANEWINNKVFFSHLVEMEYITDLDFTLRSLNK
;
A
#
# COMPACT_ATOMS: atom_id res chain seq x y z
N MET A 1 13.18 -14.44 -24.99
CA MET A 1 12.35 -13.43 -24.30
C MET A 1 12.59 -13.62 -22.81
N LYS A 2 12.76 -12.55 -22.02
CA LYS A 2 13.01 -12.67 -20.57
C LYS A 2 11.67 -12.95 -19.86
N GLU A 3 11.63 -13.96 -19.00
CA GLU A 3 10.45 -14.30 -18.19
C GLU A 3 10.71 -14.01 -16.71
N TYR A 4 9.67 -13.58 -15.99
CA TYR A 4 9.73 -13.20 -14.57
C TYR A 4 9.10 -14.30 -13.69
N ILE A 5 9.76 -15.45 -13.64
CA ILE A 5 9.24 -16.68 -13.04
C ILE A 5 10.22 -17.25 -12.00
N HIS A 6 9.68 -17.78 -10.91
CA HIS A 6 10.42 -18.63 -9.99
C HIS A 6 9.76 -20.02 -9.84
N LYS A 7 8.45 -20.05 -9.56
CA LYS A 7 7.64 -21.25 -9.37
C LYS A 7 6.80 -21.60 -10.59
N GLY A 8 6.53 -20.64 -11.48
CA GLY A 8 5.74 -20.86 -12.70
C GLY A 8 4.23 -20.81 -12.48
N LYS A 9 3.79 -20.33 -11.32
CA LYS A 9 2.39 -20.22 -10.93
C LYS A 9 2.10 -18.82 -10.43
N CYS A 10 1.07 -18.17 -10.98
CA CYS A 10 0.79 -16.80 -10.60
C CYS A 10 0.34 -16.69 -9.13
N ILE A 11 0.99 -15.83 -8.34
CA ILE A 11 0.65 -15.62 -6.92
C ILE A 11 -0.76 -15.05 -6.69
N TRP A 12 -1.38 -14.48 -7.73
CA TRP A 12 -2.69 -13.82 -7.63
C TRP A 12 -3.84 -14.67 -8.14
N CYS A 13 -3.73 -15.21 -9.36
CA CYS A 13 -4.80 -16.00 -9.96
C CYS A 13 -4.57 -17.52 -9.90
N LEU A 14 -3.42 -17.96 -9.36
CA LEU A 14 -3.04 -19.36 -9.20
C LEU A 14 -2.97 -20.15 -10.51
N LYS A 15 -2.99 -19.47 -11.66
CA LYS A 15 -2.81 -20.09 -12.98
C LYS A 15 -1.34 -20.41 -13.23
N GLU A 16 -1.10 -21.53 -13.87
CA GLU A 16 0.23 -22.01 -14.23
C GLU A 16 0.75 -21.35 -15.51
N LYS A 17 2.06 -21.44 -15.77
CA LYS A 17 2.72 -20.96 -16.98
C LYS A 17 2.13 -21.50 -18.29
N THR A 18 1.51 -22.67 -18.25
CA THR A 18 0.80 -23.23 -19.41
C THR A 18 -0.47 -22.47 -19.76
N GLU A 19 -1.01 -21.67 -18.84
CA GLU A 19 -2.29 -20.95 -18.98
C GLU A 19 -2.12 -19.42 -19.13
N VAL A 20 -0.99 -18.87 -18.67
CA VAL A 20 -0.72 -17.42 -18.64
C VAL A 20 0.74 -17.10 -18.91
N SER A 21 1.01 -15.89 -19.41
CA SER A 21 2.37 -15.40 -19.68
C SER A 21 2.95 -14.58 -18.52
N PHE A 22 4.28 -14.52 -18.45
CA PHE A 22 5.06 -13.79 -17.43
C PHE A 22 6.18 -12.97 -18.09
N ASN A 23 5.86 -12.30 -19.21
CA ASN A 23 6.84 -11.61 -20.04
C ASN A 23 7.03 -10.14 -19.64
N ASN A 24 6.07 -9.55 -18.92
CA ASN A 24 6.11 -8.15 -18.51
C ASN A 24 6.74 -8.02 -17.13
N GLU A 25 7.65 -7.05 -16.99
CA GLU A 25 8.31 -6.70 -15.73
C GLU A 25 7.26 -6.29 -14.67
N PRO A 26 7.08 -7.07 -13.59
CA PRO A 26 6.12 -6.72 -12.54
C PRO A 26 6.85 -5.90 -11.46
N HIS A 27 6.60 -4.60 -11.42
CA HIS A 27 7.10 -3.76 -10.32
C HIS A 27 6.26 -4.00 -9.08
N THR A 28 6.89 -4.49 -8.00
CA THR A 28 6.18 -4.71 -6.72
C THR A 28 5.80 -3.40 -6.05
N ILE A 29 6.62 -2.36 -6.26
CA ILE A 29 6.36 -0.98 -5.86
C ILE A 29 6.69 -0.11 -7.07
N SER A 30 5.82 0.86 -7.38
CA SER A 30 5.96 1.67 -8.58
C SER A 30 7.30 2.41 -8.65
N ARG A 31 7.96 2.41 -9.82
CA ARG A 31 9.17 3.22 -10.09
C ARG A 31 8.98 4.72 -9.81
N LYS A 32 7.75 5.24 -9.89
CA LYS A 32 7.44 6.65 -9.52
C LYS A 32 7.66 6.94 -8.03
N LEU A 33 7.55 5.92 -7.18
CA LEU A 33 7.93 5.98 -5.77
C LEU A 33 9.43 5.76 -5.56
N GLY A 34 10.22 5.61 -6.62
CA GLY A 34 11.67 5.40 -6.60
C GLY A 34 12.12 3.95 -6.43
N SER A 35 11.20 3.00 -6.29
CA SER A 35 11.56 1.59 -6.13
C SER A 35 12.06 0.98 -7.44
N THR A 36 13.10 0.16 -7.35
CA THR A 36 13.61 -0.66 -8.46
C THR A 36 13.26 -2.14 -8.30
N MET A 37 12.45 -2.49 -7.30
CA MET A 37 12.11 -3.88 -6.98
C MET A 37 11.23 -4.52 -8.07
N ILE A 38 11.68 -5.69 -8.54
CA ILE A 38 11.00 -6.49 -9.56
C ILE A 38 10.48 -7.77 -8.91
N GLY A 39 9.19 -8.02 -9.08
CA GLY A 39 8.52 -9.22 -8.62
C GLY A 39 8.78 -10.40 -9.55
N VAL A 40 8.29 -11.56 -9.13
CA VAL A 40 8.30 -12.81 -9.89
C VAL A 40 6.99 -13.53 -9.67
N ASP A 41 6.63 -14.44 -10.59
CA ASP A 41 5.41 -15.23 -10.51
C ASP A 41 4.12 -14.37 -10.45
N ILE A 42 4.14 -13.23 -11.16
CA ILE A 42 2.96 -12.38 -11.38
C ILE A 42 2.70 -12.40 -12.88
N CYS A 43 1.61 -13.04 -13.30
CA CYS A 43 1.32 -13.15 -14.74
C CYS A 43 0.94 -11.79 -15.32
N ASP A 44 1.14 -11.63 -16.63
CA ASP A 44 0.95 -10.38 -17.35
C ASP A 44 -0.46 -9.79 -17.16
N ALA A 45 -1.48 -10.65 -17.10
CA ALA A 45 -2.86 -10.25 -16.85
C ALA A 45 -3.09 -9.71 -15.43
N CYS A 46 -2.45 -10.30 -14.41
CA CYS A 46 -2.53 -9.80 -13.04
C CYS A 46 -1.68 -8.55 -12.85
N ASN A 47 -0.48 -8.50 -13.43
CA ASN A 47 0.36 -7.30 -13.46
C ASN A 47 -0.41 -6.11 -14.06
N SER A 48 -1.00 -6.32 -15.24
CA SER A 48 -1.83 -5.30 -15.90
C SER A 48 -3.06 -4.90 -15.07
N TYR A 49 -3.71 -5.85 -14.39
CA TYR A 49 -4.90 -5.58 -13.57
C TYR A 49 -4.66 -4.51 -12.49
N PHE A 50 -3.55 -4.59 -11.77
CA PHE A 50 -3.27 -3.68 -10.66
C PHE A 50 -2.89 -2.27 -11.13
N GLY A 51 -2.27 -2.14 -12.30
CA GLY A 51 -1.91 -0.85 -12.90
C GLY A 51 -3.03 -0.21 -13.73
N THR A 52 -4.03 -0.99 -14.18
CA THR A 52 -5.03 -0.51 -15.13
C THR A 52 -6.31 -0.05 -14.46
N SER A 53 -6.68 1.21 -14.69
CA SER A 53 -8.03 1.69 -14.42
C SER A 53 -8.97 1.19 -15.51
N THR A 54 -9.77 0.15 -15.26
CA THR A 54 -10.74 -0.35 -16.25
C THR A 54 -11.92 0.61 -16.41
N LYS A 55 -12.52 0.75 -17.60
CA LYS A 55 -13.81 1.44 -17.72
C LYS A 55 -14.90 0.39 -17.56
N ASP A 56 -15.42 0.23 -16.35
CA ASP A 56 -16.63 -0.58 -16.14
C ASP A 56 -17.83 0.37 -16.24
N LYS A 57 -18.78 0.07 -17.13
CA LYS A 57 -19.99 0.89 -17.35
C LYS A 57 -20.87 0.98 -16.09
N PHE A 58 -20.67 0.08 -15.12
CA PHE A 58 -21.45 0.02 -13.88
C PHE A 58 -20.66 0.45 -12.63
N LYS A 59 -19.37 0.76 -12.75
CA LYS A 59 -18.57 1.35 -11.66
C LYS A 59 -18.23 2.78 -12.04
N GLU A 60 -18.96 3.73 -11.46
CA GLU A 60 -18.84 5.18 -11.74
C GLU A 60 -17.42 5.74 -11.57
N PHE A 61 -16.52 5.00 -10.93
CA PHE A 61 -15.15 5.43 -10.78
C PHE A 61 -14.21 4.24 -10.67
N VAL A 62 -13.24 4.16 -11.58
CA VAL A 62 -12.26 3.07 -11.58
C VAL A 62 -10.87 3.62 -11.33
N MET A 63 -10.45 3.38 -10.11
CA MET A 63 -9.10 3.57 -9.62
C MET A 63 -8.50 2.18 -9.46
N SER A 64 -7.31 1.98 -10.00
CA SER A 64 -6.61 0.72 -9.78
C SER A 64 -5.92 0.73 -8.40
N PRO A 65 -5.74 -0.43 -7.76
CA PRO A 65 -5.09 -0.52 -6.46
C PRO A 65 -3.69 0.14 -6.44
N GLU A 66 -2.84 -0.16 -7.43
CA GLU A 66 -1.50 0.43 -7.54
C GLU A 66 -1.56 1.97 -7.64
N LEU A 67 -2.53 2.50 -8.39
CA LEU A 67 -2.68 3.95 -8.53
C LEU A 67 -3.11 4.62 -7.22
N ALA A 68 -4.05 4.02 -6.48
CA ALA A 68 -4.49 4.53 -5.19
C ALA A 68 -3.33 4.59 -4.18
N PHE A 69 -2.58 3.50 -4.07
CA PHE A 69 -1.39 3.38 -3.23
C PHE A 69 -0.35 4.45 -3.61
N LYS A 70 0.00 4.50 -4.90
CA LYS A 70 1.00 5.41 -5.43
C LYS A 70 0.64 6.88 -5.27
N GLU A 71 -0.62 7.26 -5.41
CA GLU A 71 -1.05 8.66 -5.26
C GLU A 71 -0.77 9.19 -3.87
N ILE A 72 -1.09 8.41 -2.84
CA ILE A 72 -0.84 8.77 -1.43
C ILE A 72 0.65 8.86 -1.15
N PHE A 73 1.42 7.84 -1.51
CA PHE A 73 2.84 7.81 -1.19
C PHE A 73 3.69 8.74 -2.07
N ASN A 74 3.27 9.07 -3.29
CA ASN A 74 3.91 10.13 -4.09
C ASN A 74 3.74 11.49 -3.43
N ILE A 75 2.56 11.77 -2.87
CA ILE A 75 2.30 13.00 -2.12
C ILE A 75 3.24 13.06 -0.90
N ILE A 76 3.26 12.01 -0.08
CA ILE A 76 4.12 11.93 1.11
C ILE A 76 5.59 12.12 0.72
N LYS A 77 6.06 11.40 -0.30
CA LYS A 77 7.44 11.50 -0.80
C LYS A 77 7.77 12.90 -1.29
N PHE A 78 6.85 13.54 -2.01
CA PHE A 78 7.00 14.91 -2.44
C PHE A 78 7.10 15.85 -1.24
N LEU A 79 6.22 15.72 -0.25
CA LEU A 79 6.22 16.59 0.93
C LEU A 79 7.48 16.45 1.78
N PHE A 80 8.10 15.28 1.86
CA PHE A 80 9.40 15.10 2.55
C PHE A 80 10.64 15.57 1.75
N LYS A 81 10.50 15.89 0.46
CA LYS A 81 11.63 16.39 -0.35
C LYS A 81 12.18 17.70 0.25
N GLN A 82 13.45 17.72 0.67
CA GLN A 82 14.06 18.89 1.32
C GLN A 82 14.38 20.04 0.35
N ASN A 83 14.79 19.73 -0.89
CA ASN A 83 15.20 20.74 -1.87
C ASN A 83 14.04 21.14 -2.82
N LYS A 84 12.97 21.71 -2.26
CA LYS A 84 11.89 22.29 -3.08
C LYS A 84 12.22 23.73 -3.44
N ASN A 85 12.00 24.09 -4.70
CA ASN A 85 11.96 25.46 -5.16
C ASN A 85 10.53 25.84 -5.56
N GLU A 86 10.32 27.10 -5.94
CA GLU A 86 9.03 27.65 -6.37
C GLU A 86 8.38 26.87 -7.54
N ASN A 87 9.13 26.08 -8.30
CA ASN A 87 8.64 25.28 -9.41
C ASN A 87 8.48 23.79 -9.07
N SER A 88 8.93 23.32 -7.90
CA SER A 88 8.89 21.89 -7.54
C SER A 88 7.47 21.33 -7.49
N TYR A 89 6.45 22.16 -7.22
CA TYR A 89 5.05 21.71 -7.26
C TYR A 89 4.62 21.13 -8.63
N LYS A 90 5.27 21.54 -9.72
CA LYS A 90 5.00 21.04 -11.08
C LYS A 90 5.42 19.57 -11.26
N GLU A 91 6.31 19.08 -10.41
CA GLU A 91 6.75 17.67 -10.39
C GLU A 91 5.67 16.76 -9.79
N LEU A 92 4.84 17.27 -8.88
CA LEU A 92 3.76 16.52 -8.25
C LEU A 92 2.58 16.39 -9.21
N LYS A 93 2.64 15.36 -10.08
CA LYS A 93 1.52 14.98 -10.95
C LYS A 93 0.61 14.00 -10.22
N SER A 94 -0.50 14.52 -9.69
CA SER A 94 -1.57 13.72 -9.10
C SER A 94 -2.78 13.65 -10.04
N ARG A 95 -3.38 12.46 -10.15
CA ARG A 95 -4.66 12.29 -10.84
C ARG A 95 -5.79 12.88 -10.03
N TYR A 96 -5.80 12.69 -8.71
CA TYR A 96 -6.96 12.94 -7.84
C TYR A 96 -6.88 14.20 -7.00
N PHE A 97 -5.68 14.73 -6.79
CA PHE A 97 -5.44 15.84 -5.88
C PHE A 97 -4.83 17.03 -6.61
N ASN A 98 -5.19 18.22 -6.14
CA ASN A 98 -4.51 19.47 -6.44
C ASN A 98 -3.58 19.80 -5.27
N TYR A 99 -2.37 20.22 -5.59
CA TYR A 99 -1.44 20.78 -4.61
C TYR A 99 -1.34 22.29 -4.79
N HIS A 100 -1.76 23.02 -3.77
CA HIS A 100 -1.70 24.47 -3.72
C HIS A 100 -0.43 24.90 -2.97
N HIS A 101 0.66 25.09 -3.72
CA HIS A 101 1.98 25.42 -3.18
C HIS A 101 1.97 26.60 -2.20
N SER A 102 1.30 27.70 -2.55
CA SER A 102 1.26 28.92 -1.73
C SER A 102 0.58 28.73 -0.37
N ARG A 103 -0.25 27.70 -0.22
CA ARG A 103 -0.98 27.40 1.02
C ARG A 103 -0.50 26.11 1.68
N LEU A 104 0.45 25.40 1.07
CA LEU A 104 0.87 24.04 1.46
C LEU A 104 -0.33 23.09 1.69
N THR A 105 -1.38 23.24 0.88
CA THR A 105 -2.61 22.43 1.01
C THR A 105 -2.77 21.47 -0.16
N ILE A 106 -3.31 20.31 0.17
CA ILE A 106 -3.74 19.31 -0.80
C ILE A 106 -5.25 19.19 -0.71
N GLN A 107 -5.89 19.30 -1.87
CA GLN A 107 -7.34 19.24 -2.02
C GLN A 107 -7.70 18.18 -3.05
N ILE A 108 -8.80 17.48 -2.84
CA ILE A 108 -9.37 16.58 -3.85
C ILE A 108 -9.81 17.47 -5.03
N LYS A 109 -9.53 17.04 -6.26
CA LYS A 109 -10.01 17.79 -7.44
C LYS A 109 -11.54 17.77 -7.45
N LYS A 110 -12.14 18.91 -7.77
CA LYS A 110 -13.61 19.10 -7.80
C LYS A 110 -14.35 18.02 -8.58
N SER A 111 -13.76 17.51 -9.67
CA SER A 111 -14.31 16.42 -10.48
C SER A 111 -14.53 15.11 -9.73
N PHE A 112 -13.78 14.88 -8.65
CA PHE A 112 -13.89 13.70 -7.78
C PHE A 112 -14.60 14.01 -6.47
N GLU A 113 -14.52 15.25 -5.99
CA GLU A 113 -15.23 15.69 -4.79
C GLU A 113 -16.76 15.55 -4.94
N ILE A 114 -17.28 15.88 -6.12
CA ILE A 114 -18.72 15.75 -6.43
C ILE A 114 -19.18 14.30 -6.64
N GLN A 115 -18.25 13.33 -6.68
CA GLN A 115 -18.58 11.94 -6.97
C GLN A 115 -19.02 11.23 -5.69
N PRO A 116 -20.26 10.71 -5.62
CA PRO A 116 -20.71 9.95 -4.47
C PRO A 116 -19.76 8.78 -4.21
N ARG A 117 -19.42 8.55 -2.93
CA ARG A 117 -18.56 7.44 -2.50
C ARG A 117 -17.12 7.46 -3.03
N PHE A 118 -16.64 8.56 -3.62
CA PHE A 118 -15.25 8.67 -4.07
C PHE A 118 -14.26 8.29 -2.96
N LEU A 119 -14.41 8.88 -1.77
CA LEU A 119 -13.53 8.58 -0.64
C LEU A 119 -13.58 7.10 -0.25
N ARG A 120 -14.78 6.52 -0.13
CA ARG A 120 -14.93 5.09 0.18
C ARG A 120 -14.25 4.20 -0.86
N ASN A 121 -14.43 4.51 -2.14
CA ASN A 121 -13.80 3.79 -3.23
C ASN A 121 -12.28 3.97 -3.21
N PHE A 122 -11.79 5.20 -2.98
CA PHE A 122 -10.37 5.50 -2.85
C PHE A 122 -9.77 4.68 -1.72
N THR A 123 -10.35 4.74 -0.52
CA THR A 123 -9.88 3.99 0.65
C THR A 123 -9.79 2.50 0.35
N ARG A 124 -10.86 1.94 -0.25
CA ARG A 124 -10.87 0.52 -0.58
C ARG A 124 -9.76 0.16 -1.58
N GLN A 125 -9.55 0.97 -2.62
CA GLN A 125 -8.46 0.72 -3.58
C GLN A 125 -7.08 0.92 -2.94
N PHE A 126 -6.93 1.89 -2.05
CA PHE A 126 -5.70 2.10 -1.29
C PHE A 126 -5.37 0.87 -0.43
N LYS A 127 -6.34 0.39 0.38
CA LYS A 127 -6.20 -0.86 1.15
C LYS A 127 -5.78 -2.02 0.26
N ARG A 128 -6.47 -2.22 -0.88
CA ARG A 128 -6.11 -3.27 -1.85
C ARG A 128 -4.68 -3.12 -2.40
N GLY A 129 -4.22 -1.89 -2.63
CA GLY A 129 -2.85 -1.60 -3.06
C GLY A 129 -1.81 -1.89 -1.98
N VAL A 130 -2.11 -1.61 -0.71
CA VAL A 130 -1.26 -2.00 0.43
C VAL A 130 -1.08 -3.52 0.50
N TYR A 131 -2.20 -4.27 0.40
CA TYR A 131 -2.17 -5.73 0.38
C TYR A 131 -1.53 -6.33 -0.88
N GLU A 132 -1.65 -5.63 -2.01
CA GLU A 132 -0.95 -5.96 -3.25
C GLU A 132 0.56 -5.92 -3.04
N VAL A 133 1.08 -4.77 -2.58
CA VAL A 133 2.51 -4.56 -2.33
C VAL A 133 3.04 -5.61 -1.34
N PHE A 134 2.30 -5.86 -0.25
CA PHE A 134 2.64 -6.89 0.72
C PHE A 134 2.89 -8.25 0.07
N LEU A 135 1.91 -8.81 -0.66
CA LEU A 135 2.03 -10.19 -1.15
C LEU A 135 3.10 -10.33 -2.24
N GLN A 136 3.25 -9.30 -3.09
CA GLN A 136 4.29 -9.29 -4.12
C GLN A 136 5.69 -9.23 -3.52
N GLU A 137 5.93 -8.35 -2.54
CA GLU A 137 7.22 -8.26 -1.86
C GLU A 137 7.49 -9.50 -0.99
N TYR A 138 6.47 -10.02 -0.29
CA TYR A 138 6.59 -11.26 0.48
C TYR A 138 7.03 -12.41 -0.41
N HIS A 139 6.41 -12.57 -1.58
CA HIS A 139 6.78 -13.62 -2.51
C HIS A 139 8.18 -13.40 -3.10
N ARG A 140 8.55 -12.16 -3.45
CA ARG A 140 9.89 -11.82 -3.95
C ARG A 140 10.97 -12.23 -2.95
N CYS A 141 10.75 -11.98 -1.66
CA CYS A 141 11.73 -12.27 -0.60
C CYS A 141 11.73 -13.74 -0.16
N THR A 142 10.56 -14.37 -0.03
CA THR A 142 10.42 -15.69 0.62
C THR A 142 10.10 -16.83 -0.35
N LYS A 143 9.63 -16.52 -1.56
CA LYS A 143 9.10 -17.47 -2.55
C LYS A 143 7.86 -18.23 -2.08
N ASN A 144 7.26 -17.83 -0.96
CA ASN A 144 6.15 -18.53 -0.30
C ASN A 144 4.78 -17.86 -0.49
N GLY A 145 4.71 -16.80 -1.31
CA GLY A 145 3.44 -16.12 -1.64
C GLY A 145 2.40 -16.95 -2.40
N LEU A 146 2.62 -18.26 -2.62
CA LEU A 146 1.62 -19.22 -3.14
C LEU A 146 0.87 -19.96 -2.02
N ASP A 147 1.28 -19.80 -0.76
CA ASP A 147 0.64 -20.43 0.38
C ASP A 147 -0.86 -20.07 0.44
N THR A 148 -1.69 -21.07 0.75
CA THR A 148 -3.14 -20.95 0.86
C THR A 148 -3.57 -20.03 2.00
N LYS A 149 -2.71 -19.83 3.02
CA LYS A 149 -3.00 -18.86 4.10
C LYS A 149 -3.19 -17.43 3.60
N PHE A 150 -2.69 -17.10 2.41
CA PHE A 150 -2.88 -15.79 1.76
C PHE A 150 -4.11 -15.71 0.84
N ASN A 151 -5.00 -16.72 0.84
CA ASN A 151 -6.20 -16.70 -0.01
C ASN A 151 -7.11 -15.51 0.29
N THR A 152 -7.25 -15.10 1.56
CA THR A 152 -8.02 -13.90 1.92
C THR A 152 -7.42 -12.64 1.31
N VAL A 153 -6.08 -12.53 1.32
CA VAL A 153 -5.35 -11.42 0.67
C VAL A 153 -5.59 -11.43 -0.84
N ARG A 154 -5.52 -12.59 -1.51
CA ARG A 154 -5.83 -12.71 -2.95
C ARG A 154 -7.26 -12.29 -3.27
N ASN A 155 -8.23 -12.82 -2.52
CA ASN A 155 -9.64 -12.50 -2.66
C ASN A 155 -9.89 -11.00 -2.56
N PHE A 156 -9.30 -10.35 -1.56
CA PHE A 156 -9.48 -8.91 -1.36
C PHE A 156 -8.72 -8.07 -2.40
N ALA A 157 -7.39 -8.23 -2.48
CA ALA A 157 -6.56 -7.37 -3.31
C ALA A 157 -6.80 -7.60 -4.80
N ARG A 158 -6.86 -8.86 -5.28
CA ARG A 158 -7.01 -9.17 -6.71
C ARG A 158 -8.46 -9.21 -7.18
N PHE A 159 -9.36 -9.81 -6.40
CA PHE A 159 -10.74 -10.07 -6.84
C PHE A 159 -11.76 -9.10 -6.24
N GLY A 160 -11.36 -8.30 -5.25
CA GLY A 160 -12.24 -7.34 -4.60
C GLY A 160 -13.34 -7.98 -3.76
N ILE A 161 -13.12 -9.21 -3.28
CA ILE A 161 -14.05 -9.98 -2.43
C ILE A 161 -13.69 -9.74 -0.96
N GLY A 162 -14.68 -9.45 -0.12
CA GLY A 162 -14.49 -9.10 1.29
C GLY A 162 -13.97 -7.67 1.49
N ASP A 163 -13.63 -7.30 2.72
CA ASP A 163 -12.99 -6.03 3.05
C ASP A 163 -12.00 -6.25 4.19
N LEU A 164 -10.70 -6.34 3.86
CA LEU A 164 -9.69 -6.53 4.90
C LEU A 164 -9.46 -5.21 5.63
N PRO A 165 -9.39 -5.23 6.97
CA PRO A 165 -9.09 -4.03 7.74
C PRO A 165 -7.64 -3.61 7.49
N LEU A 166 -7.38 -2.32 7.69
CA LEU A 166 -6.03 -1.78 7.67
C LEU A 166 -5.91 -0.84 8.84
N TYR A 167 -5.03 -1.15 9.77
CA TYR A 167 -4.79 -0.31 10.93
C TYR A 167 -3.51 0.49 10.71
N PHE A 168 -3.43 1.66 11.31
CA PHE A 168 -2.23 2.49 11.26
C PHE A 168 -2.02 3.25 12.56
N LEU A 169 -0.78 3.64 12.82
CA LEU A 169 -0.46 4.54 13.92
C LEU A 169 -0.58 5.99 13.45
N LYS A 170 -1.36 6.78 14.19
CA LYS A 170 -1.47 8.21 13.94
C LYS A 170 -0.20 8.92 14.39
N ASN A 171 0.46 9.61 13.45
CA ASN A 171 1.68 10.35 13.71
C ASN A 171 1.42 11.67 14.46
N ASN A 172 2.33 12.06 15.36
CA ASN A 172 2.25 13.28 16.18
C ASN A 172 2.93 14.52 15.55
N GLY A 173 3.28 14.48 14.27
CA GLY A 173 4.04 15.55 13.62
C GLY A 173 5.56 15.33 13.69
N ILE A 174 6.01 14.13 14.04
CA ILE A 174 7.42 13.73 13.97
C ILE A 174 7.48 12.41 13.21
N TYR A 175 8.05 12.45 12.01
CA TYR A 175 8.10 11.30 11.12
C TYR A 175 9.49 10.68 11.12
N PHE A 176 9.52 9.38 11.41
CA PHE A 176 10.72 8.57 11.19
C PHE A 176 10.80 8.24 9.70
N VAL A 177 11.81 8.75 9.01
CA VAL A 177 12.01 8.46 7.58
C VAL A 177 13.04 7.35 7.43
N GLU A 178 12.67 6.28 6.75
CA GLU A 178 13.53 5.10 6.55
C GLU A 178 14.74 5.42 5.66
N GLU A 179 15.86 4.73 5.89
CA GLU A 179 17.09 4.88 5.08
C GLU A 179 16.84 4.61 3.59
N ASN A 180 15.93 3.67 3.28
CA ASN A 180 15.56 3.29 1.92
C ASN A 180 14.51 4.22 1.29
N PHE A 181 14.23 5.41 1.85
CA PHE A 181 13.22 6.35 1.34
C PHE A 181 13.32 6.64 -0.18
N ASN A 182 14.54 6.66 -0.72
CA ASN A 182 14.76 6.89 -2.14
C ASN A 182 14.48 5.66 -3.02
N ASN A 183 14.64 4.45 -2.47
CA ASN A 183 14.39 3.16 -3.12
C ASN A 183 13.58 2.24 -2.19
N PRO A 184 12.29 2.54 -1.97
CA PRO A 184 11.51 1.87 -0.95
C PRO A 184 11.26 0.39 -1.31
N SER A 185 11.28 -0.45 -0.28
CA SER A 185 11.05 -1.89 -0.33
C SER A 185 10.47 -2.36 1.01
N LEU A 186 9.86 -3.55 1.02
CA LEU A 186 9.39 -4.16 2.27
C LEU A 186 10.41 -5.18 2.78
N ALA A 187 10.70 -5.11 4.08
CA ALA A 187 11.58 -6.05 4.77
C ALA A 187 10.76 -7.20 5.39
N PHE A 188 11.32 -8.41 5.33
CA PHE A 188 10.73 -9.61 5.96
C PHE A 188 11.77 -10.26 6.88
N THR A 189 12.00 -9.65 8.04
CA THR A 189 12.87 -10.17 9.10
C THR A 189 12.27 -11.44 9.73
N GLU A 190 13.08 -12.20 10.46
CA GLU A 190 12.59 -13.36 11.22
C GLU A 190 11.42 -12.99 12.14
N GLN A 191 11.52 -11.87 12.87
CA GLN A 191 10.42 -11.37 13.70
C GLN A 191 9.14 -11.14 12.89
N SER A 192 9.23 -10.47 11.73
CA SER A 192 8.04 -10.24 10.90
C SER A 192 7.43 -11.56 10.38
N LEU A 193 8.26 -12.56 10.07
CA LEU A 193 7.79 -13.88 9.63
C LEU A 193 7.14 -14.65 10.80
N THR A 194 7.68 -14.53 12.01
CA THR A 194 7.08 -15.04 13.24
C THR A 194 5.72 -14.39 13.47
N HIS A 195 5.59 -13.07 13.37
CA HIS A 195 4.30 -12.38 13.53
C HIS A 195 3.27 -12.83 12.48
N ILE A 196 3.68 -13.05 11.22
CA ILE A 196 2.79 -13.59 10.18
C ILE A 196 2.31 -15.00 10.53
N ASN A 197 3.20 -15.87 11.02
CA ASN A 197 2.87 -17.27 11.28
C ASN A 197 2.10 -17.46 12.60
N GLU A 198 2.47 -16.71 13.64
CA GLU A 198 1.95 -16.85 15.00
C GLU A 198 0.75 -15.93 15.27
N CYS A 199 0.74 -14.74 14.67
CA CYS A 199 -0.30 -13.75 14.89
C CYS A 199 -1.15 -13.53 13.63
N GLY A 200 -0.65 -13.84 12.44
CA GLY A 200 -1.37 -13.55 11.19
C GLY A 200 -1.25 -12.10 10.71
N PHE A 201 -0.35 -11.33 11.33
CA PHE A 201 -0.14 -9.92 11.02
C PHE A 201 1.20 -9.67 10.34
N TYR A 202 1.22 -8.64 9.51
CA TYR A 202 2.46 -8.02 9.04
C TYR A 202 2.44 -6.54 9.42
N GLN A 203 3.49 -6.08 10.11
CA GLN A 203 3.71 -4.67 10.38
C GLN A 203 4.50 -4.07 9.22
N MET A 204 3.88 -3.15 8.48
CA MET A 204 4.48 -2.45 7.36
C MET A 204 4.91 -1.05 7.81
N LEU A 205 6.21 -0.80 7.86
CA LEU A 205 6.75 0.56 7.86
C LEU A 205 6.93 1.00 6.40
N PHE A 206 6.40 2.16 6.04
CA PHE A 206 6.52 2.69 4.69
C PHE A 206 6.39 4.21 4.62
N LEU A 207 7.45 4.87 4.15
CA LEU A 207 7.61 6.32 4.07
C LEU A 207 7.21 7.03 5.37
N GLY A 208 7.62 6.46 6.50
CA GLY A 208 7.38 6.99 7.85
C GLY A 208 5.98 6.79 8.42
N HIS A 209 5.18 5.93 7.79
CA HIS A 209 3.91 5.45 8.33
C HIS A 209 4.02 3.99 8.74
N VAL A 210 3.40 3.64 9.88
CA VAL A 210 3.32 2.27 10.39
C VAL A 210 1.90 1.77 10.18
N PHE A 211 1.76 0.66 9.44
CA PHE A 211 0.51 -0.03 9.19
C PHE A 211 0.55 -1.46 9.75
N PHE A 212 -0.60 -1.96 10.18
CA PHE A 212 -0.78 -3.35 10.58
C PHE A 212 -1.77 -4.02 9.63
N LEU A 213 -1.31 -5.07 8.95
CA LEU A 213 -2.08 -5.78 7.94
C LEU A 213 -2.46 -7.16 8.48
N GLU A 214 -3.75 -7.50 8.38
CA GLU A 214 -4.22 -8.88 8.58
C GLU A 214 -3.96 -9.70 7.31
N VAL A 215 -2.92 -10.53 7.33
CA VAL A 215 -2.42 -11.23 6.14
C VAL A 215 -2.72 -12.72 6.13
N THR A 216 -3.11 -13.30 7.27
CA THR A 216 -3.61 -14.68 7.35
C THR A 216 -4.89 -14.74 8.20
N PRO A 217 -5.72 -15.80 8.06
CA PRO A 217 -6.92 -15.99 8.88
C PRO A 217 -6.67 -16.01 10.39
N ARG A 218 -5.42 -16.29 10.82
CA ARG A 218 -5.05 -16.32 12.23
C ARG A 218 -5.25 -14.97 12.92
N ALA A 219 -5.13 -13.87 12.16
CA ALA A 219 -5.32 -12.51 12.64
C ALA A 219 -6.65 -12.31 13.37
N ILE A 220 -7.72 -12.99 12.95
CA ILE A 220 -9.05 -12.86 13.56
C ILE A 220 -9.04 -13.24 15.05
N PHE A 221 -8.19 -14.19 15.45
CA PHE A 221 -8.13 -14.71 16.82
C PHE A 221 -7.14 -13.95 17.72
N THR A 222 -6.20 -13.24 17.11
CA THR A 222 -5.07 -12.58 17.79
C THR A 222 -5.18 -11.06 17.75
N ARG A 223 -6.09 -10.51 16.93
CA ARG A 223 -6.24 -9.09 16.61
C ARG A 223 -6.09 -8.18 17.81
N ASP A 224 -6.98 -8.30 18.79
CA ASP A 224 -7.07 -7.34 19.88
C ASP A 224 -5.79 -7.34 20.71
N LYS A 225 -5.25 -8.54 21.01
CA LYS A 225 -3.99 -8.68 21.75
C LYS A 225 -2.79 -8.17 20.95
N TYR A 226 -2.64 -8.61 19.71
CA TYR A 226 -1.50 -8.24 18.86
C TYR A 226 -1.47 -6.73 18.61
N LEU A 227 -2.60 -6.14 18.22
CA LEU A 227 -2.70 -4.72 17.97
C LEU A 227 -2.45 -3.90 19.25
N PHE A 228 -2.95 -4.35 20.41
CA PHE A 228 -2.67 -3.68 21.68
C PHE A 228 -1.18 -3.73 22.03
N ASP A 229 -0.58 -4.92 22.02
CA ASP A 229 0.81 -5.12 22.42
C ASP A 229 1.76 -4.33 21.49
N GLU A 230 1.64 -4.51 20.18
CA GLU A 230 2.54 -3.90 19.19
C GLU A 230 2.33 -2.39 19.05
N ALA A 231 1.08 -1.91 19.06
CA ALA A 231 0.84 -0.47 19.00
C ALA A 231 1.42 0.24 20.24
N ASN A 232 1.34 -0.38 21.42
CA ASN A 232 1.89 0.20 22.65
C ASN A 232 3.42 0.31 22.60
N GLU A 233 4.14 -0.62 21.96
CA GLU A 233 5.60 -0.49 21.80
C GLU A 233 5.98 0.81 21.08
N TRP A 234 5.21 1.19 20.05
CA TRP A 234 5.41 2.44 19.31
C TRP A 234 4.87 3.68 20.04
N ILE A 235 3.72 3.54 20.71
CA ILE A 235 3.00 4.66 21.35
C ILE A 235 3.60 5.05 22.70
N ASN A 236 4.21 4.12 23.45
CA ASN A 236 4.68 4.39 24.82
C ASN A 236 5.69 5.53 24.90
N ASN A 237 6.46 5.78 23.83
CA ASN A 237 7.37 6.91 23.75
C ASN A 237 6.64 8.25 23.50
N LYS A 238 5.39 8.25 22.99
CA LYS A 238 4.54 9.40 22.59
C LYS A 238 5.17 10.46 21.68
N VAL A 239 6.45 10.36 21.36
CA VAL A 239 7.17 11.28 20.48
C VAL A 239 6.64 11.19 19.05
N PHE A 240 6.55 9.97 18.52
CA PHE A 240 6.27 9.77 17.09
C PHE A 240 4.79 9.49 16.80
N PHE A 241 4.11 8.75 17.68
CA PHE A 241 2.74 8.26 17.46
C PHE A 241 1.84 8.48 18.68
N SER A 242 0.54 8.68 18.46
CA SER A 242 -0.44 8.89 19.55
C SER A 242 -1.37 7.72 19.81
N HIS A 243 -1.97 7.15 18.77
CA HIS A 243 -2.94 6.06 18.91
C HIS A 243 -3.05 5.24 17.63
N LEU A 244 -3.54 4.01 17.80
CA LEU A 244 -3.92 3.11 16.72
C LEU A 244 -5.30 3.49 16.18
N VAL A 245 -5.45 3.44 14.85
CA VAL A 245 -6.71 3.73 14.15
C VAL A 245 -6.96 2.65 13.11
N GLU A 246 -8.18 2.11 13.05
CA GLU A 246 -8.64 1.37 11.88
C GLU A 246 -9.03 2.37 10.79
N MET A 247 -8.49 2.20 9.58
CA MET A 247 -8.75 3.12 8.47
C MET A 247 -10.17 2.94 7.93
N GLU A 248 -11.06 3.88 8.20
CA GLU A 248 -12.37 3.96 7.56
C GLU A 248 -12.29 4.76 6.25
N TYR A 249 -11.53 5.86 6.30
CA TYR A 249 -11.28 6.74 5.17
C TYR A 249 -9.79 7.02 5.01
N ILE A 250 -9.34 7.17 3.76
CA ILE A 250 -7.94 7.53 3.49
C ILE A 250 -7.56 8.89 4.10
N THR A 251 -8.53 9.76 4.34
CA THR A 251 -8.35 11.06 5.02
C THR A 251 -8.07 10.94 6.51
N ASP A 252 -8.24 9.76 7.11
CA ASP A 252 -7.85 9.50 8.50
C ASP A 252 -6.32 9.47 8.64
N LEU A 253 -5.64 9.06 7.57
CA LEU A 253 -4.20 9.16 7.42
C LEU A 253 -3.83 10.61 7.08
N ASP A 254 -2.92 11.22 7.85
CA ASP A 254 -2.38 12.54 7.50
C ASP A 254 -1.31 12.45 6.41
N PHE A 255 -1.71 11.99 5.21
CA PHE A 255 -0.82 11.95 4.05
C PHE A 255 -0.46 13.34 3.51
N THR A 256 -1.09 14.39 4.05
CA THR A 256 -0.81 15.79 3.70
C THR A 256 0.21 16.44 4.65
N LEU A 257 0.68 15.69 5.65
CA LEU A 257 1.62 16.14 6.68
C LEU A 257 1.21 17.45 7.36
N ARG A 258 -0.09 17.70 7.54
CA ARG A 258 -0.57 18.91 8.22
C ARG A 258 -0.12 18.96 9.67
N SER A 259 0.14 17.82 10.29
CA SER A 259 0.71 17.72 11.63
C SER A 259 2.10 18.35 11.75
N LEU A 260 2.86 18.50 10.64
CA LEU A 260 4.15 19.21 10.65
C LEU A 260 4.03 20.73 10.78
N ASN A 261 2.85 21.30 10.50
CA ASN A 261 2.61 22.75 10.49
C ASN A 261 1.88 23.24 11.75
N LYS A 262 1.73 22.38 12.78
CA LYS A 262 1.17 22.74 14.08
C LYS A 262 2.29 22.98 15.08
#